data_AF-A0A9D8MTQ0-F1
#
_entry.id   AF-A0A9D8MTQ0-F1
#
_cell.length_a   1.000
_cell.length_b   1.000
_cell.length_c   1.000
_cell.angle_alpha   90.00
_cell.angle_beta   90.00
_cell.angle_gamma   90.00
#
_symmetry.space_group_name_H-M   'P 1'
#
loop_
_entity.id
_entity.type
_entity.pdbx_description
1 polymer ?
#
loop_
_entity_poly.entity_id
_entity_poly.type
_entity_poly.pdbx_seq_one_letter_code
_entity_poly.pdbx_strand_id
1 'polypeptide(L)'
;MNNLQPTSVFKCFAQVNQIPRPSKHEEKMIDFLVSFGRKLNLDTLRDETGNVIIRKPATPGMEDRQTIVLQSHMDMVCEKNRDVDFDFTKDAIQTYIDGEWMKAKGTTLGADDGIGVAMEMAILESTDIVHGPLECVFTRDEETGLTGAEGMQSDFMKG
;
A
#
# COMPACT_ATOMS: atom_id res chain seq x y z
N MET A 1 -16.21 -5.48 8.34
CA MET A 1 -14.74 -5.54 8.47
C MET A 1 -14.23 -5.53 9.91
N ASN A 2 -15.00 -5.05 10.90
CA ASN A 2 -14.51 -4.82 12.28
C ASN A 2 -14.15 -6.06 13.13
N ASN A 3 -14.22 -7.27 12.59
CA ASN A 3 -13.95 -8.52 13.33
C ASN A 3 -12.73 -9.29 12.82
N LEU A 4 -12.03 -8.78 11.80
CA LEU A 4 -10.84 -9.44 11.27
C LEU A 4 -9.60 -9.07 12.08
N GLN A 5 -8.71 -10.04 12.27
CA GLN A 5 -7.44 -9.87 12.96
C GLN A 5 -6.27 -10.13 11.98
N PRO A 6 -5.20 -9.32 12.01
CA PRO A 6 -5.00 -8.14 12.86
C PRO A 6 -5.85 -6.93 12.40
N THR A 7 -6.59 -6.32 13.34
CA THR A 7 -7.53 -5.24 13.00
C THR A 7 -6.88 -4.01 12.39
N SER A 8 -5.63 -3.68 12.73
CA SER A 8 -4.88 -2.57 12.14
C SER A 8 -4.72 -2.74 10.62
N VAL A 9 -4.24 -3.90 10.18
CA VAL A 9 -4.04 -4.21 8.75
C VAL A 9 -5.35 -4.16 7.99
N PHE A 10 -6.40 -4.80 8.48
CA PHE A 10 -7.69 -4.80 7.77
C PHE A 10 -8.38 -3.42 7.74
N LYS A 11 -8.09 -2.54 8.70
CA LYS A 11 -8.50 -1.12 8.63
C LYS A 11 -7.73 -0.36 7.56
N CYS A 12 -6.43 -0.58 7.42
CA CYS A 12 -5.64 0.00 6.34
C CYS A 12 -6.09 -0.53 4.98
N PHE A 13 -6.31 -1.85 4.84
CA PHE A 13 -6.79 -2.45 3.59
C PHE A 13 -8.16 -1.94 3.17
N ALA A 14 -9.06 -1.69 4.14
CA ALA A 14 -10.33 -1.06 3.86
C ALA A 14 -10.17 0.35 3.28
N GLN A 15 -9.19 1.14 3.75
CA GLN A 15 -8.85 2.46 3.20
C GLN A 15 -8.25 2.34 1.80
N VAL A 16 -7.30 1.42 1.59
CA VAL A 16 -6.70 1.15 0.28
C VAL A 16 -7.78 0.82 -0.76
N ASN A 17 -8.76 -0.01 -0.41
CA ASN A 17 -9.86 -0.37 -1.31
C ASN A 17 -10.85 0.77 -1.60
N GLN A 18 -10.80 1.89 -0.86
CA GLN A 18 -11.55 3.09 -1.23
C GLN A 18 -10.88 3.90 -2.34
N ILE A 19 -9.62 3.64 -2.64
CA ILE A 19 -8.84 4.41 -3.61
C ILE A 19 -8.75 3.64 -4.92
N PRO A 20 -9.34 4.16 -6.02
CA PRO A 20 -9.14 3.61 -7.35
C PRO A 20 -7.65 3.63 -7.71
N ARG A 21 -7.08 2.46 -8.01
CA ARG A 21 -5.64 2.27 -8.28
C ARG A 21 -5.34 1.32 -9.45
N PRO A 22 -5.96 1.51 -10.64
CA PRO A 22 -5.60 0.69 -11.81
C PRO A 22 -4.13 0.84 -12.16
N SER A 23 -3.49 -0.21 -12.64
CA SER A 23 -2.15 -0.12 -13.21
C SER A 23 -2.08 0.97 -14.28
N LYS A 24 -1.00 1.75 -14.25
CA LYS A 24 -0.74 2.99 -15.02
C LYS A 24 -1.57 4.21 -14.64
N HIS A 25 -2.51 4.09 -13.71
CA HIS A 25 -3.41 5.17 -13.25
C HIS A 25 -3.38 5.32 -11.72
N GLU A 26 -2.19 5.18 -11.12
CA GLU A 26 -1.96 5.14 -9.68
C GLU A 26 -1.94 6.53 -9.02
N GLU A 27 -2.20 7.63 -9.74
CA GLU A 27 -1.99 8.99 -9.23
C GLU A 27 -2.77 9.25 -7.94
N LYS A 28 -4.00 8.72 -7.85
CA LYS A 28 -4.83 8.83 -6.64
C LYS A 28 -4.23 8.08 -5.45
N MET A 29 -3.65 6.91 -5.70
CA MET A 29 -3.02 6.07 -4.68
C MET A 29 -1.70 6.69 -4.21
N ILE A 30 -0.91 7.23 -5.12
CA ILE A 30 0.31 7.99 -4.83
C ILE A 30 -0.03 9.18 -3.92
N ASP A 31 -1.02 10.00 -4.29
CA ASP A 31 -1.42 11.17 -3.51
C ASP A 31 -1.94 10.79 -2.12
N PHE A 32 -2.68 9.67 -2.03
CA PHE A 32 -3.14 9.10 -0.78
C PHE A 32 -1.97 8.70 0.14
N LEU A 33 -1.01 7.91 -0.36
CA LEU A 33 0.15 7.45 0.41
C LEU A 33 1.06 8.60 0.85
N VAL A 34 1.31 9.57 -0.04
CA VAL A 34 2.07 10.78 0.31
C VAL A 34 1.37 11.57 1.41
N SER A 35 0.06 11.75 1.30
CA SER A 35 -0.73 12.46 2.33
C SER A 35 -0.76 11.69 3.65
N PHE A 36 -0.84 10.36 3.58
CA PHE A 36 -0.80 9.47 4.73
C PHE A 36 0.51 9.60 5.51
N GLY A 37 1.67 9.45 4.84
CA GLY A 37 2.98 9.61 5.48
C GLY A 37 3.17 10.98 6.11
N ARG A 38 2.77 12.05 5.40
CA ARG A 38 2.82 13.43 5.92
C ARG A 38 1.92 13.66 7.13
N LYS A 39 0.71 13.07 7.15
CA LYS A 39 -0.21 13.16 8.29
C LYS A 39 0.38 12.53 9.57
N LEU A 40 1.23 11.52 9.40
CA LEU A 40 1.99 10.90 10.49
C LEU A 40 3.26 11.67 10.88
N ASN A 41 3.56 12.78 10.20
CA ASN A 41 4.81 13.54 10.31
C ASN A 41 6.05 12.69 10.01
N LEU A 42 5.94 11.74 9.08
CA LEU A 42 7.05 10.90 8.64
C LEU A 42 7.71 11.46 7.38
N ASP A 43 9.02 11.22 7.24
CA ASP A 43 9.76 11.58 6.02
C ASP A 43 9.18 10.80 4.85
N THR A 44 8.64 11.53 3.87
CA THR A 44 7.84 10.96 2.78
C THR A 44 8.28 11.58 1.47
N LEU A 45 8.74 10.74 0.54
CA LEU A 45 9.19 11.16 -0.79
C LEU A 45 8.41 10.41 -1.87
N ARG A 46 8.28 11.08 -3.01
CA ARG A 46 7.82 10.50 -4.27
C ARG A 46 8.94 10.71 -5.29
N ASP A 47 9.37 9.67 -6.00
CA ASP A 47 10.36 9.82 -7.06
C ASP A 47 9.74 10.28 -8.40
N GLU A 48 10.59 10.45 -9.41
CA GLU A 48 10.15 10.89 -10.74
C GLU A 48 9.26 9.87 -11.45
N THR A 49 9.37 8.58 -11.11
CA THR A 49 8.58 7.49 -11.70
C THR A 49 7.23 7.29 -11.03
N GLY A 50 7.05 7.85 -9.83
CA GLY A 50 5.84 7.79 -9.04
C GLY A 50 5.89 6.78 -7.91
N ASN A 51 7.03 6.15 -7.62
CA ASN A 51 7.19 5.36 -6.41
C ASN A 51 7.10 6.26 -5.18
N VAL A 52 6.57 5.73 -4.08
CA VAL A 52 6.47 6.44 -2.81
C VAL A 52 7.32 5.72 -1.78
N ILE A 53 8.07 6.47 -0.97
CA ILE A 53 8.78 5.94 0.19
C ILE A 53 8.37 6.72 1.44
N ILE A 54 8.03 6.00 2.51
CA ILE A 54 7.73 6.58 3.82
C ILE A 54 8.71 5.98 4.83
N ARG A 55 9.50 6.84 5.48
CA ARG A 55 10.53 6.42 6.43
C ARG A 55 10.07 6.62 7.86
N LYS A 56 10.24 5.59 8.69
CA LYS A 56 9.93 5.63 10.11
C LYS A 56 11.20 5.42 10.93
N PRO A 57 11.51 6.32 11.89
CA PRO A 57 12.69 6.15 12.73
C PRO A 57 12.55 4.92 13.62
N ALA A 58 13.68 4.39 14.11
CA ALA A 58 13.68 3.30 15.07
C ALA A 58 12.89 3.67 16.34
N THR A 59 12.27 2.66 16.94
CA THR A 59 11.78 2.77 18.32
C THR A 59 12.94 2.88 19.32
N PRO A 60 12.71 3.45 20.51
CA PRO A 60 13.77 3.62 21.51
C PRO A 60 14.53 2.33 21.82
N GLY A 61 15.87 2.36 21.70
CA GLY A 61 16.75 1.22 21.96
C GLY A 61 17.02 0.32 20.74
N MET A 62 16.58 0.73 19.55
CA MET A 62 16.77 0.02 18.28
C MET A 62 17.46 0.89 17.21
N GLU A 63 18.01 2.04 17.59
CA GLU A 63 18.64 3.02 16.68
C GLU A 63 19.92 2.51 16.02
N ASP A 64 20.59 1.55 16.64
CA ASP A 64 21.83 0.90 16.16
C ASP A 64 21.56 -0.29 15.22
N ARG A 65 20.29 -0.59 14.93
CA ARG A 65 19.90 -1.66 14.02
C ARG A 65 20.00 -1.22 12.57
N GLN A 66 20.24 -2.20 11.70
CA GLN A 66 20.20 -1.98 10.26
C GLN A 66 18.79 -1.53 9.84
N THR A 67 18.74 -0.57 8.92
CA THR A 67 17.49 -0.16 8.28
C THR A 67 16.91 -1.32 7.49
N ILE A 68 15.61 -1.56 7.63
CA ILE A 68 14.89 -2.57 6.84
C ILE A 68 13.96 -1.87 5.85
N VAL A 69 14.03 -2.31 4.60
CA VAL A 69 13.08 -1.92 3.56
C VAL A 69 11.96 -2.96 3.49
N LEU A 70 10.72 -2.49 3.62
CA LEU A 70 9.52 -3.25 3.29
C LEU A 70 9.01 -2.70 1.97
N GLN A 71 8.72 -3.58 1.02
CA GLN A 71 8.28 -3.16 -0.31
C GLN A 71 7.02 -3.91 -0.72
N SER A 72 6.07 -3.14 -1.23
CA SER A 72 4.81 -3.61 -1.81
C SER A 72 4.52 -2.81 -3.10
N HIS A 73 3.72 -3.34 -4.02
CA HIS A 73 3.26 -2.55 -5.18
C HIS A 73 1.85 -2.00 -4.96
N MET A 74 1.60 -0.79 -5.44
CA MET A 74 0.37 -0.06 -5.09
C MET A 74 -0.77 -0.25 -6.09
N ASP A 75 -0.47 -0.67 -7.31
CA ASP A 75 -1.47 -0.90 -8.36
C ASP A 75 -2.23 -2.21 -8.16
N MET A 76 -3.28 -2.42 -8.95
CA MET A 76 -3.99 -3.68 -9.00
C MET A 76 -4.43 -4.01 -10.42
N VAL A 77 -4.52 -5.31 -10.69
CA VAL A 77 -5.24 -5.83 -11.86
C VAL A 77 -6.72 -5.47 -11.77
N CYS A 78 -7.27 -4.96 -12.87
CA CYS A 78 -8.66 -4.52 -12.98
C CYS A 78 -9.49 -5.46 -13.85
N GLU A 79 -9.99 -6.55 -13.27
CA GLU A 79 -10.88 -7.50 -13.95
C GLU A 79 -12.24 -7.53 -13.27
N LYS A 80 -13.31 -7.68 -14.07
CA LYS A 80 -14.67 -7.75 -13.56
C LYS A 80 -15.51 -8.79 -14.29
N ASN A 81 -16.52 -9.31 -13.60
CA ASN A 81 -17.51 -10.18 -14.20
C ASN A 81 -18.29 -9.40 -15.27
N ARG A 82 -18.70 -10.11 -16.33
CA ARG A 82 -19.36 -9.52 -17.51
C ARG A 82 -20.58 -8.66 -17.17
N ASP A 83 -21.33 -9.05 -16.14
CA ASP A 83 -22.62 -8.45 -15.80
C ASP A 83 -22.50 -7.35 -14.74
N VAL A 84 -21.27 -6.95 -14.39
CA VAL A 84 -20.99 -5.95 -13.36
C VAL A 84 -20.62 -4.62 -14.02
N ASP A 85 -21.44 -3.60 -13.74
CA ASP A 85 -21.09 -2.22 -14.05
C ASP A 85 -20.21 -1.65 -12.92
N PHE A 86 -18.97 -1.33 -13.28
CA PHE A 86 -17.92 -0.92 -12.35
C PHE A 86 -16.82 -0.20 -13.14
N ASP A 87 -16.46 1.00 -12.70
CA ASP A 87 -15.42 1.83 -13.27
C ASP A 87 -14.22 1.88 -12.31
N PHE A 88 -13.17 1.11 -12.61
CA PHE A 88 -11.95 1.03 -11.80
C PHE A 88 -11.19 2.35 -11.65
N THR A 89 -11.53 3.40 -12.40
CA THR A 89 -10.92 4.72 -12.25
C THR A 89 -11.65 5.59 -11.23
N LYS A 90 -12.85 5.20 -10.78
CA LYS A 90 -13.74 6.00 -9.93
C LYS A 90 -14.29 5.25 -8.74
N ASP A 91 -14.68 3.99 -8.93
CA ASP A 91 -15.43 3.22 -7.95
C ASP A 91 -14.50 2.54 -6.95
N ALA A 92 -14.93 2.51 -5.69
CA ALA A 92 -14.25 1.78 -4.63
C ALA A 92 -14.54 0.28 -4.69
N ILE A 93 -13.54 -0.55 -4.39
CA ILE A 93 -13.69 -2.01 -4.36
C ILE A 93 -14.63 -2.39 -3.20
N GLN A 94 -15.69 -3.11 -3.54
CA GLN A 94 -16.68 -3.58 -2.56
C GLN A 94 -16.32 -4.97 -2.05
N THR A 95 -15.82 -5.04 -0.83
CA THR A 95 -15.42 -6.31 -0.20
C THR A 95 -16.53 -6.94 0.64
N TYR A 96 -16.53 -8.26 0.77
CA TYR A 96 -17.36 -9.02 1.71
C TYR A 96 -16.60 -10.24 2.25
N ILE A 97 -17.12 -10.82 3.34
CA ILE A 97 -16.60 -12.06 3.93
C ILE A 97 -17.52 -13.22 3.56
N ASP A 98 -16.91 -14.29 3.07
CA ASP A 98 -17.55 -15.55 2.70
C ASP A 98 -16.83 -16.69 3.42
N GLY A 99 -17.37 -17.09 4.57
CA GLY A 99 -16.71 -18.03 5.47
C GLY A 99 -15.35 -17.51 5.92
N GLU A 100 -14.29 -18.21 5.51
CA GLU A 100 -12.90 -17.90 5.84
C GLU A 100 -12.23 -16.94 4.83
N TRP A 101 -12.94 -16.56 3.76
CA TRP A 101 -12.38 -15.79 2.65
C TRP A 101 -12.91 -14.35 2.63
N MET A 102 -12.02 -13.40 2.36
CA MET A 102 -12.42 -12.07 1.89
C MET A 102 -12.46 -12.06 0.37
N LYS A 103 -13.52 -11.50 -0.21
CA LYS A 103 -13.74 -11.44 -1.66
C LYS A 103 -14.24 -10.05 -2.06
N ALA A 104 -14.08 -9.69 -3.33
CA ALA A 104 -14.72 -8.53 -3.92
C ALA A 104 -16.00 -8.91 -4.69
N LYS A 105 -16.96 -7.99 -4.74
CA LYS A 105 -18.25 -8.21 -5.41
C LYS A 105 -18.10 -8.08 -6.92
N GLY A 106 -17.76 -9.20 -7.57
CA GLY A 106 -17.76 -9.31 -9.03
C GLY A 106 -16.63 -8.54 -9.73
N THR A 107 -15.58 -8.19 -8.99
CA THR A 107 -14.33 -7.60 -9.48
C THR A 107 -13.15 -8.37 -8.88
N THR A 108 -11.95 -8.11 -9.36
CA THR A 108 -10.71 -8.38 -8.60
C THR A 108 -10.76 -7.66 -7.26
N LEU A 109 -10.16 -8.29 -6.24
CA LEU A 109 -10.09 -7.74 -4.88
C LEU A 109 -8.93 -6.76 -4.71
N GLY A 110 -7.84 -6.93 -5.47
CA GLY A 110 -6.59 -6.20 -5.24
C GLY A 110 -5.93 -6.56 -3.91
N ALA A 111 -6.14 -7.79 -3.41
CA ALA A 111 -5.39 -8.27 -2.24
C ALA A 111 -3.89 -8.35 -2.54
N ASP A 112 -3.55 -8.69 -3.79
CA ASP A 112 -2.22 -8.55 -4.37
C ASP A 112 -2.07 -7.14 -4.97
N ASP A 113 -1.13 -6.31 -4.54
CA ASP A 113 -0.43 -6.37 -3.23
C ASP A 113 -1.01 -5.38 -2.21
N GLY A 114 -2.32 -5.13 -2.31
CA GLY A 114 -3.01 -4.22 -1.40
C GLY A 114 -2.95 -4.64 0.07
N ILE A 115 -2.78 -5.94 0.38
CA ILE A 115 -2.55 -6.41 1.75
C ILE A 115 -1.12 -6.08 2.22
N GLY A 116 -0.10 -6.22 1.38
CA GLY A 116 1.27 -5.76 1.66
C GLY A 116 1.29 -4.26 1.99
N VAL A 117 0.69 -3.46 1.11
CA VAL A 117 0.51 -2.02 1.31
C VAL A 117 -0.19 -1.72 2.64
N ALA A 118 -1.24 -2.48 2.98
CA ALA A 118 -1.97 -2.31 4.24
C ALA A 118 -1.14 -2.69 5.47
N MET A 119 -0.27 -3.69 5.38
CA MET A 119 0.65 -4.06 6.46
C MET A 119 1.72 -2.98 6.68
N GLU A 120 2.28 -2.43 5.61
CA GLU A 120 3.20 -1.30 5.66
C GLU A 120 2.55 -0.06 6.27
N MET A 121 1.35 0.29 5.86
CA MET A 121 0.58 1.37 6.48
C MET A 121 0.34 1.12 7.99
N ALA A 122 0.00 -0.11 8.38
CA ALA A 122 -0.24 -0.46 9.76
C ALA A 122 1.02 -0.36 10.64
N ILE A 123 2.19 -0.81 10.15
CA ILE A 123 3.45 -0.66 10.90
C ILE A 123 3.86 0.81 10.97
N LEU A 124 3.62 1.62 9.93
CA LEU A 124 3.87 3.06 9.93
C LEU A 124 3.03 3.77 11.01
N GLU A 125 1.74 3.44 11.13
CA GLU A 125 0.82 3.99 12.16
C GLU A 125 1.06 3.45 13.57
N SER A 126 1.66 2.26 13.72
CA SER A 126 1.82 1.60 15.01
C SER A 126 2.66 2.42 16.00
N THR A 127 2.35 2.32 17.29
CA THR A 127 3.13 2.97 18.36
C THR A 127 3.66 1.98 19.40
N ASP A 128 3.34 0.70 19.23
CA ASP A 128 3.54 -0.38 20.19
C ASP A 128 4.35 -1.56 19.61
N ILE A 129 4.72 -1.51 18.34
CA ILE A 129 5.58 -2.51 17.70
C ILE A 129 7.03 -2.02 17.77
N VAL A 130 7.91 -2.80 18.40
CA VAL A 130 9.35 -2.50 18.49
C VAL A 130 10.02 -2.81 17.14
N HIS A 131 10.75 -1.83 16.60
CA HIS A 131 11.45 -1.96 15.32
C HIS A 131 12.70 -1.06 15.24
N GLY A 132 13.64 -1.43 14.37
CA GLY A 132 14.74 -0.56 13.93
C GLY A 132 14.26 0.52 12.95
N PRO A 133 15.15 1.23 12.26
CA PRO A 133 14.74 2.16 11.20
C PRO A 133 14.03 1.41 10.07
N LEU A 134 12.92 1.94 9.58
CA LEU A 134 12.12 1.33 8.51
C LEU A 134 11.98 2.27 7.32
N GLU A 135 12.01 1.70 6.13
CA GLU A 135 11.60 2.34 4.88
C GLU A 135 10.47 1.49 4.27
N CYS A 136 9.27 2.04 4.14
CA CYS A 136 8.17 1.40 3.41
C CYS A 136 8.11 1.98 2.00
N VAL A 137 8.32 1.13 1.00
CA VAL A 137 8.44 1.50 -0.41
C VAL A 137 7.25 0.94 -1.18
N PHE A 138 6.51 1.84 -1.80
CA PHE A 138 5.33 1.53 -2.60
C PHE A 138 5.69 1.76 -4.07
N THR A 139 5.81 0.68 -4.84
CA THR A 139 6.15 0.76 -6.26
C THR A 139 4.92 0.92 -7.14
N ARG A 140 5.13 1.56 -8.30
CA ARG A 140 4.11 1.74 -9.34
C ARG A 140 4.21 0.66 -10.42
N ASP A 141 3.06 0.30 -10.99
CA ASP A 141 2.94 -0.45 -12.25
C ASP A 141 3.74 -1.76 -12.26
N GLU A 142 3.52 -2.60 -11.24
CA GLU A 142 4.12 -3.93 -11.19
C GLU A 142 3.47 -4.83 -12.25
N GLU A 143 2.14 -4.83 -12.27
CA GLU A 143 1.28 -5.83 -12.92
C GLU A 143 1.34 -5.81 -14.45
N THR A 144 1.86 -4.73 -15.04
CA THR A 144 1.88 -4.58 -16.50
C THR A 144 3.26 -4.29 -17.10
N GLY A 145 4.26 -3.94 -16.29
CA GLY A 145 5.55 -3.54 -16.86
C GLY A 145 6.71 -3.29 -15.90
N LEU A 146 6.52 -3.39 -14.59
CA LEU A 146 7.57 -3.12 -13.58
C LEU A 146 8.21 -1.73 -13.70
N THR A 147 7.50 -0.76 -14.28
CA THR A 147 8.12 0.52 -14.68
C THR A 147 8.56 1.38 -13.48
N GLY A 148 7.87 1.24 -12.35
CA GLY A 148 8.31 1.85 -11.09
C GLY A 148 9.63 1.26 -10.60
N ALA A 149 9.77 -0.07 -10.62
CA ALA A 149 10.99 -0.74 -10.15
C ALA A 149 12.19 -0.45 -11.07
N GLU A 150 12.01 -0.48 -12.38
CA GLU A 150 13.10 -0.24 -13.35
C GLU A 150 13.64 1.19 -13.32
N GLY A 151 12.79 2.17 -13.09
CA GLY A 151 13.18 3.58 -13.08
C GLY A 151 13.59 4.13 -11.71
N MET A 152 13.54 3.31 -10.66
CA MET A 152 13.93 3.69 -9.31
C MET A 152 15.42 4.05 -9.25
N GLN A 153 15.72 5.23 -8.71
CA GLN A 153 17.10 5.69 -8.56
C GLN A 153 17.80 4.99 -7.39
N SER A 154 19.11 4.78 -7.52
CA SER A 154 19.91 4.00 -6.55
C SER A 154 20.03 4.63 -5.17
N ASP A 155 19.73 5.92 -5.04
CA ASP A 155 19.75 6.69 -3.79
C ASP A 155 18.35 6.88 -3.18
N PHE A 156 17.31 6.30 -3.79
CA PHE A 156 15.95 6.41 -3.29
C PHE A 156 15.74 5.68 -1.95
N MET A 157 16.33 4.49 -1.82
CA MET A 157 16.37 3.70 -0.59
C MET A 157 17.72 3.85 0.10
N LYS A 158 17.73 3.76 1.43
CA LYS A 158 18.94 3.88 2.26
C LYS A 158 19.31 2.57 3.00
N GLY A 159 18.43 1.58 2.95
CA GLY A 159 18.63 0.27 3.61
C GLY A 159 19.66 -0.64 2.97
#